data_AF-A0A0H2SYV5-F1
#
_entry.id   AF-A0A0H2SYV5-F1
#
_cell.length_a   1.000
_cell.length_b   1.000
_cell.length_c   1.000
_cell.angle_alpha   90.00
_cell.angle_beta   90.00
_cell.angle_gamma   90.00
#
_symmetry.space_group_name_H-M   'P 1'
#
loop_
_entity.id
_entity.type
_entity.pdbx_description
1 polymer ?
#
loop_
_entity_poly.entity_id
_entity_poly.type
_entity_poly.pdbx_seq_one_letter_code
_entity_poly.pdbx_strand_id
1 'polypeptide(L)'
;MQNKSNYYLNLGNKYLSLNNVDLAIKNYLLALKEDSKNPLIYHNLGVCYLLKNESSLAFENFKKSIENGLNTEETYYYYLKSSFNSGNYEECLKINANDKFFIDMNLIKIKAALKVNNYKYAKNTLEILKMNGFSSQELNLIEKIINSKNNI
;
A
#
# COMPACT_ATOMS: atom_id res chain seq x y z
N MET A 1 -2.56 -12.40 28.94
CA MET A 1 -1.87 -11.35 28.15
C MET A 1 -2.55 -11.13 26.79
N GLN A 2 -2.88 -12.15 26.00
CA GLN A 2 -3.66 -12.01 24.74
C GLN A 2 -5.04 -11.34 24.89
N ASN A 3 -5.72 -11.50 26.03
CA ASN A 3 -7.07 -10.96 26.23
C ASN A 3 -7.09 -9.41 26.23
N LYS A 4 -6.06 -8.74 26.78
CA LYS A 4 -5.98 -7.27 26.79
C LYS A 4 -5.66 -6.69 25.41
N SER A 5 -4.74 -7.31 24.68
CA SER A 5 -4.42 -6.90 23.30
C SER A 5 -5.67 -6.98 22.41
N ASN A 6 -6.36 -8.13 22.43
CA ASN A 6 -7.59 -8.33 21.66
C ASN A 6 -8.71 -7.34 22.06
N TYR A 7 -8.83 -7.04 23.36
CA TYR A 7 -9.78 -6.03 23.84
C TYR A 7 -9.51 -4.66 23.21
N TYR A 8 -8.27 -4.17 23.28
CA TYR A 8 -7.91 -2.87 22.70
C TYR A 8 -7.98 -2.88 21.16
N LEU A 9 -7.61 -3.97 20.51
CA LEU A 9 -7.78 -4.16 19.07
C LEU A 9 -9.25 -4.02 18.65
N ASN A 10 -10.16 -4.71 19.35
CA ASN A 10 -11.60 -4.63 19.08
C ASN A 10 -12.16 -3.23 19.35
N LEU A 11 -11.70 -2.57 20.42
CA LEU A 11 -12.09 -1.20 20.72
C LEU A 11 -11.58 -0.22 19.65
N GLY A 12 -10.36 -0.41 19.15
CA GLY A 12 -9.81 0.33 18.01
C GLY A 12 -10.67 0.15 16.76
N ASN A 13 -11.03 -1.10 16.42
CA ASN A 13 -11.91 -1.40 15.28
C ASN A 13 -13.28 -0.72 15.43
N LYS A 14 -13.84 -0.71 16.65
CA LYS A 14 -15.11 -0.04 16.93
C LYS A 14 -15.01 1.47 16.70
N TYR A 15 -13.98 2.13 17.20
CA TYR A 15 -13.76 3.55 16.96
C TYR A 15 -13.53 3.87 15.49
N LEU A 16 -12.79 3.02 14.77
CA LEU A 16 -12.58 3.15 13.34
C LEU A 16 -13.91 3.07 12.57
N SER A 17 -14.79 2.13 12.92
CA SER A 17 -16.14 2.03 12.31
C SER A 17 -17.04 3.25 12.58
N LEU A 18 -16.76 3.99 13.66
CA LEU A 18 -17.42 5.24 14.02
C LEU A 18 -16.71 6.47 13.41
N ASN A 19 -15.75 6.25 12.51
CA ASN A 19 -14.90 7.26 11.89
C ASN A 19 -14.09 8.10 12.90
N ASN A 20 -13.90 7.60 14.12
CA ASN A 20 -13.08 8.25 15.14
C ASN A 20 -11.64 7.70 15.07
N VAL A 21 -10.90 8.18 14.08
CA VAL A 21 -9.58 7.65 13.72
C VAL A 21 -8.55 7.86 14.85
N ASP A 22 -8.58 8.99 15.54
CA ASP A 22 -7.62 9.26 16.63
C ASP A 22 -7.82 8.32 17.83
N LEU A 23 -9.07 8.02 18.20
CA LEU A 23 -9.33 7.02 19.23
C LEU A 23 -9.01 5.60 18.77
N ALA A 24 -9.19 5.29 17.48
CA ALA A 24 -8.76 4.01 16.92
C ALA A 24 -7.24 3.83 17.08
N ILE A 25 -6.45 4.80 16.65
CA ILE A 25 -4.98 4.81 16.79
C ILE A 25 -4.58 4.63 18.25
N LYS A 26 -5.17 5.42 19.17
CA LYS A 26 -4.87 5.31 20.61
C LYS A 26 -5.06 3.89 21.12
N ASN A 27 -6.15 3.24 20.75
CA ASN A 27 -6.43 1.87 21.19
C ASN A 27 -5.52 0.83 20.52
N TYR A 28 -5.22 0.96 19.23
CA TYR A 28 -4.24 0.08 18.59
C TYR A 28 -2.83 0.21 19.19
N LEU A 29 -2.41 1.41 19.56
CA LEU A 29 -1.15 1.61 20.27
C LEU A 29 -1.15 0.95 21.67
N LEU A 30 -2.27 0.96 22.38
CA LEU A 30 -2.42 0.20 23.63
C LEU A 30 -2.38 -1.32 23.36
N ALA A 31 -3.01 -1.78 22.29
CA ALA A 31 -2.98 -3.19 21.89
C ALA A 31 -1.55 -3.66 21.57
N LEU A 32 -0.74 -2.84 20.88
CA LEU A 32 0.68 -3.12 20.62
C LEU A 32 1.55 -3.17 21.88
N LYS A 33 1.21 -2.44 22.95
CA LYS A 33 1.93 -2.56 24.23
C LYS A 33 1.74 -3.93 24.87
N GLU A 34 0.60 -4.57 24.63
CA GLU A 34 0.26 -5.90 25.15
C GLU A 34 0.77 -7.01 24.22
N ASP A 35 0.75 -6.79 22.90
CA ASP A 35 1.28 -7.71 21.89
C ASP A 35 1.98 -6.93 20.75
N SER A 36 3.28 -6.77 20.90
CA SER A 36 4.11 -5.95 20.00
C SER A 36 4.38 -6.60 18.63
N LYS A 37 3.99 -7.87 18.43
CA LYS A 37 4.24 -8.62 17.19
C LYS A 37 2.96 -8.95 16.44
N ASN A 38 1.79 -8.49 16.89
CA ASN A 38 0.54 -8.79 16.20
C ASN A 38 0.46 -8.02 14.87
N PRO A 39 0.50 -8.71 13.73
CA PRO A 39 0.55 -8.03 12.44
C PRO A 39 -0.78 -7.34 12.09
N LEU A 40 -1.92 -7.82 12.60
CA LEU A 40 -3.23 -7.20 12.36
C LEU A 40 -3.33 -5.80 12.97
N ILE A 41 -2.69 -5.58 14.12
CA ILE A 41 -2.68 -4.26 14.77
C ILE A 41 -1.87 -3.27 13.93
N TYR A 42 -0.72 -3.68 13.42
CA TYR A 42 0.07 -2.87 12.49
C TYR A 42 -0.71 -2.57 11.20
N HIS A 43 -1.39 -3.54 10.61
CA HIS A 43 -2.26 -3.31 9.45
C HIS A 43 -3.30 -2.22 9.73
N ASN A 44 -4.04 -2.34 10.84
CA ASN A 44 -5.10 -1.39 11.19
C ASN A 44 -4.56 0.01 11.50
N LEU A 45 -3.38 0.11 12.13
CA LEU A 45 -2.68 1.39 12.29
C LEU A 45 -2.31 1.99 10.92
N GLY A 46 -1.81 1.17 10.00
CA GLY A 46 -1.52 1.60 8.63
C GLY A 46 -2.74 2.20 7.93
N VAL A 47 -3.91 1.54 8.06
CA VAL A 47 -5.18 2.06 7.54
C VAL A 47 -5.55 3.40 8.20
N CYS A 48 -5.43 3.52 9.51
CA CYS A 48 -5.70 4.78 10.21
C CYS A 48 -4.81 5.92 9.72
N TYR A 49 -3.51 5.67 9.54
CA TYR A 49 -2.58 6.69 9.04
C TYR A 49 -2.86 7.06 7.58
N LEU A 50 -3.32 6.12 6.74
CA LEU A 50 -3.83 6.47 5.41
C LEU A 50 -5.03 7.42 5.47
N LEU A 51 -5.99 7.18 6.37
CA LEU A 51 -7.15 8.06 6.55
C LEU A 51 -6.75 9.47 7.04
N LYS A 52 -5.62 9.59 7.74
CA LYS A 52 -5.04 10.87 8.16
C LYS A 52 -4.12 11.51 7.11
N ASN A 53 -3.97 10.90 5.93
CA ASN A 53 -3.01 11.28 4.89
C ASN A 53 -1.53 11.21 5.35
N GLU A 54 -1.24 10.52 6.45
CA GLU A 54 0.09 10.32 7.03
C GLU A 54 0.79 9.12 6.36
N SER A 55 1.03 9.23 5.05
CA SER A 55 1.45 8.11 4.20
C SER A 55 2.77 7.45 4.62
N SER A 56 3.72 8.21 5.18
CA SER A 56 4.99 7.65 5.68
C SER A 56 4.78 6.76 6.91
N LEU A 57 3.89 7.15 7.82
CA LEU A 57 3.54 6.32 8.98
C LEU A 57 2.74 5.09 8.55
N ALA A 58 1.86 5.23 7.56
CA ALA A 58 1.15 4.10 6.98
C ALA A 58 2.11 3.06 6.38
N PHE A 59 3.09 3.52 5.58
CA PHE A 59 4.12 2.68 4.97
C PHE A 59 4.86 1.83 6.01
N GLU A 60 5.38 2.47 7.06
CA GLU A 60 6.11 1.77 8.13
C GLU A 60 5.25 0.72 8.85
N ASN A 61 3.96 1.02 9.07
CA ASN A 61 3.04 0.08 9.72
C ASN A 61 2.68 -1.09 8.81
N PHE A 62 2.41 -0.87 7.52
CA PHE A 62 2.16 -1.98 6.60
C PHE A 62 3.40 -2.86 6.39
N LYS A 63 4.60 -2.25 6.34
CA LYS A 63 5.86 -3.00 6.31
C LYS A 63 5.99 -3.92 7.52
N LYS A 64 5.81 -3.38 8.73
CA LYS A 64 5.83 -4.16 9.98
C LYS A 64 4.75 -5.25 10.00
N SER A 65 3.55 -4.97 9.49
CA SER A 65 2.49 -5.97 9.37
C SER A 65 2.91 -7.17 8.53
N ILE A 66 3.55 -6.92 7.38
CA ILE A 66 4.05 -7.97 6.48
C ILE A 66 5.21 -8.73 7.14
N GLU A 67 6.18 -8.02 7.74
CA GLU A 67 7.32 -8.63 8.46
C GLU A 67 6.89 -9.53 9.63
N ASN A 68 5.76 -9.19 10.28
CA ASN A 68 5.17 -9.99 11.37
C ASN A 68 4.16 -11.04 10.86
N GLY A 69 4.04 -11.25 9.54
CA GLY A 69 3.39 -12.43 8.95
C GLY A 69 1.99 -12.22 8.37
N LEU A 70 1.44 -11.00 8.34
CA LEU A 70 0.17 -10.76 7.64
C LEU A 70 0.41 -10.51 6.15
N ASN A 71 0.25 -11.59 5.37
CA ASN A 71 0.45 -11.61 3.92
C ASN A 71 -0.88 -11.63 3.15
N THR A 72 -1.73 -10.61 3.34
CA THR A 72 -2.99 -10.48 2.58
C THR A 72 -2.81 -9.58 1.36
N GLU A 73 -3.58 -9.84 0.30
CA GLU A 73 -3.59 -9.00 -0.91
C GLU A 73 -3.85 -7.53 -0.61
N GLU A 74 -4.75 -7.25 0.33
CA GLU A 74 -5.08 -5.89 0.78
C GLU A 74 -3.91 -5.22 1.51
N THR A 75 -3.19 -5.96 2.36
CA THR A 75 -2.01 -5.41 3.06
C THR A 75 -0.93 -5.02 2.05
N TYR A 76 -0.66 -5.86 1.04
CA TYR A 76 0.31 -5.53 -0.02
C TYR A 76 -0.17 -4.38 -0.91
N TYR A 77 -1.46 -4.29 -1.20
CA TYR A 77 -2.03 -3.16 -1.93
C TYR A 77 -1.84 -1.83 -1.17
N TYR A 78 -2.18 -1.79 0.12
CA TYR A 78 -1.97 -0.59 0.93
C TYR A 78 -0.50 -0.29 1.22
N TYR A 79 0.35 -1.31 1.34
CA TYR A 79 1.80 -1.14 1.41
C TYR A 79 2.34 -0.46 0.15
N LEU A 80 1.95 -0.94 -1.04
CA LEU A 80 2.32 -0.32 -2.31
C LEU A 80 1.82 1.12 -2.43
N LYS A 81 0.55 1.37 -2.09
CA LYS A 81 -0.07 2.71 -2.16
C LYS A 81 0.59 3.69 -1.21
N SER A 82 0.83 3.29 0.05
CA SER A 82 1.51 4.12 1.04
C SER A 82 2.99 4.36 0.68
N SER A 83 3.67 3.36 0.13
CA SER A 83 5.03 3.48 -0.40
C SER A 83 5.11 4.54 -1.50
N PHE A 84 4.18 4.50 -2.48
CA PHE A 84 4.13 5.49 -3.54
C PHE A 84 3.85 6.91 -3.00
N ASN A 85 2.87 7.06 -2.11
CA ASN A 85 2.48 8.35 -1.56
C ASN A 85 3.55 8.96 -0.64
N SER A 86 4.37 8.13 -0.01
CA SER A 86 5.51 8.55 0.82
C SER A 86 6.79 8.81 0.02
N GLY A 87 6.77 8.62 -1.31
CA GLY A 87 7.91 8.86 -2.19
C GLY A 87 8.90 7.69 -2.29
N ASN A 88 8.57 6.53 -1.72
CA ASN A 88 9.40 5.32 -1.76
C ASN A 88 9.27 4.57 -3.10
N TYR A 89 9.51 5.26 -4.21
CA TYR A 89 9.20 4.76 -5.55
C TYR A 89 9.95 3.49 -5.95
N GLU A 90 11.22 3.35 -5.56
CA GLU A 90 12.01 2.14 -5.81
C GLU A 90 11.43 0.91 -5.10
N GLU A 91 10.85 1.11 -3.92
CA GLU A 91 10.21 0.04 -3.17
C GLU A 91 8.94 -0.45 -3.87
N CYS A 92 8.17 0.46 -4.49
CA CYS A 92 7.01 0.09 -5.30
C CYS A 92 7.35 -0.93 -6.39
N LEU A 93 8.53 -0.84 -7.01
CA LEU A 93 8.93 -1.72 -8.11
C LEU A 93 9.17 -3.16 -7.66
N LYS A 94 9.57 -3.36 -6.40
CA LYS A 94 9.84 -4.68 -5.81
C LYS A 94 8.58 -5.42 -5.36
N ILE A 95 7.47 -4.71 -5.13
CA ILE A 95 6.23 -5.29 -4.65
C ILE A 95 5.50 -5.99 -5.80
N ASN A 96 5.22 -7.29 -5.66
CA ASN A 96 4.46 -8.03 -6.67
C ASN A 96 2.99 -7.60 -6.69
N ALA A 97 2.43 -7.45 -7.89
CA ALA A 97 0.99 -7.25 -8.05
C ALA A 97 0.26 -8.58 -7.75
N ASN A 98 -0.87 -8.50 -7.06
CA ASN A 98 -1.75 -9.64 -6.81
C ASN A 98 -2.97 -9.60 -7.74
N ASP A 99 -3.72 -10.69 -7.77
CA ASP A 99 -4.83 -10.86 -8.72
C ASP A 99 -5.97 -9.89 -8.41
N LYS A 100 -6.32 -9.73 -7.13
CA LYS A 100 -7.44 -8.88 -6.71
C LYS A 100 -7.28 -7.42 -7.08
N PHE A 101 -6.06 -6.88 -6.96
CA PHE A 101 -5.75 -5.47 -7.23
C PHE A 101 -4.82 -5.30 -8.44
N PHE A 102 -4.80 -6.26 -9.36
CA PHE A 102 -3.80 -6.37 -10.42
C PHE A 102 -3.60 -5.09 -11.22
N ILE A 103 -4.70 -4.48 -11.70
CA ILE A 103 -4.66 -3.28 -12.52
C ILE A 103 -4.13 -2.10 -11.71
N ASP A 104 -4.73 -1.83 -10.54
CA ASP A 104 -4.38 -0.69 -9.69
C ASP A 104 -2.93 -0.75 -9.23
N MET A 105 -2.47 -1.93 -8.82
CA MET A 105 -1.08 -2.14 -8.41
C MET A 105 -0.12 -1.87 -9.56
N ASN A 106 -0.37 -2.44 -10.75
CA ASN A 106 0.50 -2.22 -11.90
C ASN A 106 0.49 -0.75 -12.36
N LEU A 107 -0.65 -0.05 -12.29
CA LEU A 107 -0.71 1.40 -12.55
C LEU A 107 0.17 2.19 -11.57
N ILE A 108 0.11 1.89 -10.27
CA ILE A 108 0.98 2.51 -9.27
C ILE A 108 2.45 2.24 -9.58
N LYS A 109 2.80 0.99 -9.92
CA LYS A 109 4.18 0.59 -10.25
C LYS A 109 4.70 1.30 -11.50
N ILE A 110 3.85 1.46 -12.54
CA ILE A 110 4.19 2.25 -13.72
C ILE A 110 4.46 3.71 -13.33
N LYS A 111 3.56 4.32 -12.54
CA LYS A 111 3.75 5.71 -12.07
C LYS A 111 5.03 5.86 -11.24
N ALA A 112 5.34 4.89 -10.37
CA ALA A 112 6.57 4.87 -9.59
C ALA A 112 7.81 4.78 -10.50
N ALA A 113 7.79 3.89 -11.49
CA ALA A 113 8.87 3.73 -12.45
C ALA A 113 9.14 5.02 -13.23
N LEU A 114 8.10 5.75 -13.63
CA LEU A 114 8.24 7.05 -14.27
C LEU A 114 8.89 8.10 -13.34
N LYS A 115 8.62 8.05 -12.03
CA LYS A 115 9.23 8.97 -11.05
C LYS A 115 10.74 8.74 -10.88
N VAL A 116 11.21 7.52 -11.09
CA VAL A 116 12.64 7.16 -11.02
C VAL A 116 13.29 7.01 -12.40
N ASN A 117 12.62 7.48 -13.46
CA ASN A 117 13.09 7.37 -14.85
C ASN A 117 13.38 5.94 -15.33
N ASN A 118 12.75 4.92 -14.72
CA ASN A 118 12.87 3.53 -15.14
C ASN A 118 11.84 3.22 -16.25
N TYR A 119 12.05 3.79 -17.44
CA TYR A 119 11.11 3.68 -18.57
C TYR A 119 11.00 2.25 -19.11
N LYS A 120 12.06 1.45 -18.99
CA LYS A 120 12.04 0.03 -19.36
C LYS A 120 11.03 -0.75 -18.50
N TYR A 121 11.09 -0.57 -17.18
CA TYR A 121 10.12 -1.19 -16.27
C TYR A 121 8.69 -0.73 -16.58
N ALA A 122 8.50 0.57 -16.78
CA ALA A 122 7.19 1.15 -17.10
C ALA A 122 6.60 0.57 -18.39
N LYS A 123 7.42 0.46 -19.45
CA LYS A 123 7.01 -0.11 -20.75
C LYS A 123 6.60 -1.58 -20.61
N ASN A 124 7.45 -2.40 -19.99
CA ASN A 124 7.15 -3.82 -19.82
C ASN A 124 5.85 -4.04 -19.02
N THR A 125 5.65 -3.26 -17.95
CA THR A 125 4.44 -3.37 -17.13
C THR A 125 3.18 -2.91 -17.88
N LEU A 126 3.30 -1.86 -18.70
CA LEU A 126 2.21 -1.41 -19.57
C LEU A 126 1.84 -2.46 -20.62
N GLU A 127 2.83 -3.12 -21.23
CA GLU A 127 2.60 -4.21 -22.20
C GLU A 127 1.88 -5.39 -21.54
N ILE A 128 2.27 -5.77 -20.32
CA ILE A 128 1.57 -6.79 -19.53
C ILE A 128 0.09 -6.44 -19.37
N LEU A 129 -0.24 -5.19 -19.00
CA LEU A 129 -1.64 -4.77 -18.86
C LEU A 129 -2.40 -4.88 -20.19
N LYS A 130 -1.80 -4.43 -21.29
CA LYS A 130 -2.41 -4.51 -22.62
C LYS A 130 -2.63 -5.94 -23.10
N MET A 131 -1.67 -6.83 -22.88
CA MET A 131 -1.78 -8.26 -23.22
C MET A 131 -2.90 -8.95 -22.45
N ASN A 132 -3.21 -8.49 -21.23
CA ASN A 132 -4.35 -8.95 -20.43
C ASN A 132 -5.68 -8.25 -20.83
N GLY A 133 -5.71 -7.51 -21.94
CA GLY A 133 -6.91 -6.87 -22.48
C GLY A 133 -7.25 -5.52 -21.84
N PHE A 134 -6.39 -4.96 -20.98
CA PHE A 134 -6.64 -3.66 -20.37
C PHE A 134 -6.25 -2.51 -21.30
N SER A 135 -7.22 -1.64 -21.58
CA SER A 135 -7.03 -0.43 -22.38
C SER A 135 -7.79 0.72 -21.74
N SER A 136 -7.14 1.86 -21.61
CA SER A 136 -7.77 3.08 -21.09
C SER A 136 -7.07 4.32 -21.66
N GLN A 137 -7.74 5.46 -21.58
CA GLN A 137 -7.13 6.75 -21.95
C GLN A 137 -5.88 7.04 -21.12
N GLU A 138 -5.88 6.65 -19.84
CA GLU A 138 -4.72 6.76 -18.95
C GLU A 138 -3.53 5.93 -19.47
N LEU A 139 -3.76 4.67 -19.84
CA LEU A 139 -2.70 3.80 -20.39
C LEU A 139 -2.12 4.35 -21.71
N ASN A 140 -2.97 4.91 -22.56
CA ASN A 140 -2.54 5.53 -23.82
C ASN A 140 -1.71 6.80 -23.58
N LEU A 141 -2.05 7.60 -22.56
CA LEU A 141 -1.27 8.78 -22.17
C LEU A 141 0.09 8.36 -21.62
N ILE A 142 0.12 7.34 -20.75
CA ILE A 142 1.35 6.79 -20.20
C ILE A 142 2.27 6.26 -21.32
N GLU A 143 1.72 5.55 -22.29
CA GLU A 143 2.47 5.06 -23.45
C GLU A 143 3.17 6.18 -24.21
N LYS A 144 2.45 7.29 -24.48
CA LYS A 144 3.01 8.46 -25.14
C LYS A 144 4.17 9.06 -24.33
N ILE A 145 4.02 9.16 -23.01
CA ILE A 145 5.07 9.65 -22.11
C ILE A 145 6.32 8.75 -22.22
N ILE A 146 6.15 7.44 -22.12
CA ILE A 146 7.24 6.47 -22.20
C ILE A 146 7.96 6.57 -23.56
N ASN A 147 7.21 6.60 -24.65
CA ASN A 147 7.78 6.66 -26.01
C ASN A 147 8.53 7.97 -26.27
N SER A 148 8.07 9.10 -25.71
CA SER A 148 8.76 10.39 -25.85
C SER A 148 10.14 10.43 -25.17
N LYS A 149 10.36 9.57 -24.16
CA LYS A 149 11.60 9.53 -23.37
C LYS A 149 12.59 8.45 -23.82
N ASN A 150 12.14 7.45 -24.57
CA ASN A 150 13.00 6.41 -25.16
C ASN A 150 13.69 6.86 -26.48
N ASN A 151 13.32 8.02 -27.02
CA ASN A 151 13.88 8.59 -28.26
C ASN A 151 15.02 9.60 -28.01
N ILE A 152 15.61 9.60 -26.80
CA ILE A 152 16.75 10.44 -26.38
C ILE A 152 17.81 9.48 -25.83
#